data_AF-A0A7X9X011-F1
#
_entry.id   AF-A0A7X9X011-F1
#
_cell.length_a   1.000
_cell.length_b   1.000
_cell.length_c   1.000
_cell.angle_alpha   90.00
_cell.angle_beta   90.00
_cell.angle_gamma   90.00
#
_symmetry.space_group_name_H-M   'P 1'
#
loop_
_entity.id
_entity.type
_entity.pdbx_description
1 polymer ?
#
loop_
_entity_poly.entity_id
_entity_poly.type
_entity_poly.pdbx_seq_one_letter_code
_entity_poly.pdbx_strand_id
1 'polypeptide(L)'
;MNDRLIPEEERAQRQRAIDFARTSTELSGGSFSPETEPLNARFVSGELSGSDYIAAVLDHANTLPPGVPVQEYFTSFDEAIKARDDSKGAS
;
A
#
# COMPACT_ATOMS: atom_id res chain seq x y z
N MET A 1 3.10 34.69 8.97
CA MET A 1 3.06 33.26 8.62
C MET A 1 1.66 32.99 8.09
N ASN A 2 1.52 32.71 6.79
CA ASN A 2 0.24 32.29 6.24
C ASN A 2 0.14 30.79 6.49
N ASP A 3 -0.46 30.41 7.62
CA ASP A 3 -0.95 29.05 7.80
C ASP A 3 -1.93 28.79 6.65
N ARG A 4 -1.46 28.10 5.59
CA ARG A 4 -2.32 27.59 4.52
C ARG A 4 -3.11 26.41 5.09
N LEU A 5 -4.01 26.73 6.01
CA LEU A 5 -5.04 25.83 6.49
C LEU A 5 -5.96 25.54 5.31
N ILE A 6 -5.98 24.28 4.88
CA ILE A 6 -6.99 23.82 3.94
C ILE A 6 -8.37 23.85 4.63
N PRO A 7 -9.48 24.02 3.87
CA PRO A 7 -10.82 23.97 4.42
C PRO A 7 -11.07 22.67 5.18
N GLU A 8 -11.90 22.73 6.23
CA GLU A 8 -12.23 21.55 7.05
C GLU A 8 -12.85 20.42 6.22
N GLU A 9 -13.69 20.77 5.25
CA GLU A 9 -14.28 19.80 4.33
C GLU A 9 -13.22 19.09 3.49
N GLU A 10 -12.20 19.82 3.03
CA GLU A 10 -11.08 19.25 2.29
C GLU A 10 -10.25 18.34 3.20
N ARG A 11 -9.95 18.78 4.43
CA ARG A 11 -9.26 17.97 5.45
C ARG A 11 -10.00 16.65 5.70
N ALA A 12 -11.32 16.72 5.91
CA ALA A 12 -12.18 15.56 6.13
C ALA A 12 -12.26 14.65 4.89
N GLN A 13 -12.26 15.21 3.69
CA GLN A 13 -12.19 14.43 2.45
C GLN A 13 -10.85 13.70 2.32
N ARG A 14 -9.73 14.37 2.61
CA ARG A 14 -8.40 13.76 2.58
C ARG A 14 -8.27 12.65 3.64
N GLN A 15 -8.79 12.87 4.85
CA GLN A 15 -8.82 11.84 5.90
C GLN A 15 -9.59 10.60 5.45
N ARG A 16 -10.79 10.77 4.88
CA ARG A 16 -11.59 9.67 4.33
C ARG A 16 -10.86 8.89 3.24
N ALA A 17 -10.09 9.57 2.38
CA ALA A 17 -9.29 8.91 1.36
C ALA A 17 -8.18 8.04 1.95
N ILE A 18 -7.47 8.52 2.99
CA ILE A 18 -6.46 7.74 3.69
C ILE A 18 -7.08 6.54 4.40
N ASP A 19 -8.21 6.72 5.10
CA ASP A 19 -8.89 5.65 5.82
C ASP A 19 -9.42 4.56 4.88
N PHE A 20 -9.94 4.97 3.71
CA PHE A 20 -10.33 4.04 2.65
C PHE A 20 -9.13 3.24 2.14
N ALA A 21 -8.01 3.91 1.82
CA ALA A 21 -6.81 3.24 1.31
C ALA A 21 -6.24 2.23 2.33
N ARG A 22 -6.21 2.61 3.62
CA ARG A 22 -5.79 1.74 4.72
C ARG A 22 -6.67 0.50 4.80
N THR A 23 -7.98 0.70 4.94
CA THR A 23 -8.96 -0.39 5.06
C THR A 23 -8.93 -1.32 3.84
N SER A 24 -8.87 -0.75 2.62
CA SER A 24 -8.81 -1.53 1.38
C SER A 24 -7.54 -2.38 1.28
N THR A 25 -6.41 -1.86 1.77
CA THR A 25 -5.13 -2.58 1.76
C THR A 25 -5.17 -3.74 2.75
N GLU A 26 -5.68 -3.50 3.96
CA GLU A 26 -5.87 -4.54 4.98
C GLU A 26 -6.80 -5.65 4.50
N LEU A 27 -7.94 -5.30 3.87
CA LEU A 27 -8.87 -6.28 3.30
C LEU A 27 -8.26 -7.10 2.16
N SER A 28 -7.25 -6.58 1.47
CA SER A 28 -6.51 -7.29 0.42
C SER A 28 -5.39 -8.17 0.98
N GLY A 29 -5.23 -8.26 2.31
CA GLY A 29 -4.16 -9.01 2.97
C GLY A 29 -2.82 -8.28 3.03
N GLY A 30 -2.79 -6.99 2.65
CA GLY A 30 -1.62 -6.13 2.80
C GLY A 30 -1.65 -5.34 4.12
N SER A 31 -0.62 -4.53 4.35
CA SER A 31 -0.58 -3.56 5.43
C SER A 31 -0.01 -2.23 4.95
N PHE A 32 -0.43 -1.14 5.59
CA PHE A 32 0.20 0.15 5.38
C PHE A 32 1.55 0.19 6.09
N SER A 33 2.58 0.63 5.37
CA SER A 33 3.92 0.84 5.92
C SER A 33 3.89 1.97 6.96
N PRO A 34 4.42 1.77 8.19
CA PRO A 34 4.48 2.81 9.21
C PRO A 34 5.16 4.10 8.74
N GLU A 35 6.09 3.97 7.80
CA GLU A 35 6.85 5.06 7.20
C GLU A 35 5.99 5.97 6.30
N THR A 36 4.81 5.53 5.83
CA THR A 36 3.89 6.37 5.06
C THR A 36 2.93 7.18 5.94
N GLU A 37 2.74 6.83 7.22
CA GLU A 37 1.83 7.56 8.12
C GLU A 37 2.20 9.04 8.32
N PRO A 38 3.49 9.43 8.47
CA PRO A 38 3.86 10.84 8.49
C PRO A 38 3.48 11.57 7.19
N LEU A 39 3.60 10.92 6.02
CA LEU A 39 3.21 11.50 4.74
C LEU A 39 1.70 11.69 4.65
N ASN A 40 0.93 10.72 5.13
CA ASN A 40 -0.53 10.78 5.21
C ASN A 40 -0.98 11.97 6.09
N ALA A 41 -0.39 12.11 7.27
CA ALA A 41 -0.72 13.21 8.19
C ALA A 41 -0.41 14.59 7.58
N ARG A 42 0.73 14.72 6.91
CA ARG A 42 1.11 15.96 6.19
C ARG A 42 0.16 16.26 5.03
N PHE A 43 -0.27 15.24 4.29
CA PHE A 43 -1.30 15.41 3.26
C PHE A 43 -2.65 15.81 3.85
N VAL A 44 -3.14 15.14 4.90
CA VAL A 44 -4.42 15.48 5.55
C VAL A 44 -4.39 16.88 6.14
N SER A 45 -3.27 17.32 6.71
CA SER A 45 -3.13 18.67 7.27
C SER A 45 -3.09 19.79 6.21
N GLY A 46 -2.85 19.44 4.95
CA GLY A 46 -2.65 20.41 3.86
C GLY A 46 -1.19 20.84 3.67
N GLU A 47 -0.25 20.33 4.47
CA GLU A 47 1.18 20.59 4.31
C GLU A 47 1.72 20.06 2.97
N LEU A 48 1.18 18.92 2.50
CA LEU A 48 1.46 18.39 1.16
C LEU A 48 0.28 18.64 0.22
N SER A 49 0.60 19.06 -1.01
CA SER A 49 -0.34 18.96 -2.12
C SER A 49 -0.55 17.49 -2.51
N GLY A 50 -1.60 17.21 -3.28
CA GLY A 50 -1.86 15.84 -3.76
C GLY A 50 -0.71 15.28 -4.62
N SER A 51 -0.10 16.11 -5.48
CA SER A 51 1.04 15.69 -6.31
C SER A 51 2.29 15.42 -5.47
N ASP A 52 2.57 16.27 -4.47
CA ASP A 52 3.74 16.10 -3.61
C ASP A 52 3.59 14.87 -2.71
N TYR A 53 2.37 14.61 -2.24
CA TYR A 53 2.05 13.40 -1.49
C TYR A 53 2.29 12.13 -2.33
N ILE A 54 1.77 12.09 -3.57
CA ILE A 54 1.98 10.95 -4.48
C ILE A 54 3.47 10.75 -4.76
N ALA A 55 4.20 11.83 -5.05
CA ALA A 55 5.64 11.75 -5.30
C ALA A 55 6.41 11.19 -4.08
N ALA A 56 6.08 11.64 -2.87
CA ALA A 56 6.72 11.18 -1.65
C ALA A 56 6.42 9.70 -1.34
N VAL A 57 5.18 9.25 -1.55
CA VAL A 57 4.81 7.84 -1.36
C VAL A 57 5.50 6.95 -2.39
N LEU A 58 5.62 7.39 -3.64
CA LEU A 58 6.36 6.67 -4.68
C LEU A 58 7.86 6.60 -4.38
N ASP A 59 8.46 7.69 -3.91
CA ASP A 59 9.86 7.71 -3.51
C ASP A 59 10.13 6.70 -2.39
N HIS A 60 9.29 6.69 -1.35
CA HIS A 60 9.34 5.68 -0.29
C HIS A 60 9.20 4.26 -0.84
N ALA A 61 8.20 4.01 -1.68
CA ALA A 61 7.97 2.68 -2.27
C ALA A 61 9.19 2.18 -3.07
N ASN A 62 9.92 3.07 -3.74
CA ASN A 62 11.13 2.73 -4.47
C ASN A 62 12.35 2.42 -3.57
N THR A 63 12.30 2.76 -2.28
CA THR A 63 13.33 2.35 -1.30
C THR A 63 13.11 0.94 -0.75
N LEU A 64 11.90 0.41 -0.90
CA LEU A 64 11.58 -0.94 -0.42
C LEU A 64 12.31 -1.99 -1.27
N PRO A 65 12.71 -3.12 -0.67
CA PRO A 65 13.25 -4.22 -1.46
C PRO A 65 12.21 -4.65 -2.51
N PRO A 66 12.65 -5.05 -3.71
CA PRO A 66 11.74 -5.58 -4.71
C PRO A 66 10.97 -6.76 -4.11
N GLY A 67 9.64 -6.73 -4.26
CA GLY A 67 8.82 -7.88 -3.92
C GLY A 67 9.20 -9.10 -4.75
N VAL A 68 8.80 -10.29 -4.28
CA VAL A 68 8.93 -11.51 -5.07
C VAL A 68 8.21 -11.32 -6.40
N PRO A 69 8.86 -11.59 -7.55
CA PRO A 69 8.20 -11.49 -8.85
C PRO A 69 6.91 -12.32 -8.86
N VAL A 70 5.83 -11.76 -9.38
CA VAL A 70 4.52 -12.44 -9.48
C VAL A 70 4.66 -13.83 -10.15
N GLN A 71 5.60 -13.96 -11.08
CA GLN A 71 5.93 -15.21 -11.77
C GLN A 71 6.42 -16.32 -10.82
N GLU A 72 7.24 -15.98 -9.82
CA GLU A 72 7.71 -16.94 -8.82
C GLU A 72 6.57 -17.41 -7.92
N TYR A 73 5.61 -16.52 -7.62
CA TYR A 73 4.42 -16.87 -6.86
C TYR A 73 3.57 -17.94 -7.58
N PHE A 74 3.32 -17.76 -8.88
CA PHE A 74 2.59 -18.75 -9.68
C PHE A 74 3.36 -20.05 -9.90
N THR A 75 4.69 -19.96 -10.08
CA THR A 75 5.54 -21.17 -10.23
C THR A 75 5.48 -22.02 -8.97
N SER A 76 5.57 -21.42 -7.78
CA SER A 76 5.47 -22.14 -6.51
C SER A 76 4.10 -22.81 -6.29
N PHE A 77 3.04 -22.21 -6.82
CA PHE A 77 1.69 -22.76 -6.75
C PHE A 77 1.54 -23.99 -7.66
N ASP A 78 2.05 -23.93 -8.90
CA ASP A 78 2.05 -25.06 -9.83
C ASP A 78 2.90 -26.23 -9.30
N GLU A 79 4.06 -25.93 -8.71
CA GLU A 79 4.88 -26.94 -8.03
C GLU A 79 4.16 -27.58 -6.84
N ALA A 80 3.43 -26.79 -6.03
CA ALA A 80 2.64 -27.31 -4.92
C ALA A 80 1.48 -28.20 -5.39
N ILE A 81 0.81 -27.85 -6.50
CA ILE A 81 -0.21 -28.69 -7.12
C ILE A 81 0.41 -30.01 -7.62
N LYS A 82 1.53 -29.92 -8.34
CA LYS A 82 2.22 -31.09 -8.88
C LYS A 82 2.68 -32.05 -7.78
N ALA A 83 3.29 -31.52 -6.72
CA ALA A 83 3.72 -32.33 -5.58
C ALA A 83 2.55 -33.05 -4.88
N ARG A 84 1.38 -32.41 -4.80
CA ARG A 84 0.15 -33.04 -4.28
C ARG A 84 -0.31 -34.19 -5.18
N ASP A 85 -0.30 -34.01 -6.49
CA ASP A 85 -0.77 -35.04 -7.43
C ASP A 85 0.20 -36.23 -7.48
N ASP A 86 1.50 -35.98 -7.46
CA ASP A 86 2.54 -37.02 -7.40
C ASP A 86 2.42 -37.85 -6.10
N SER A 87 2.08 -37.21 -4.98
CA SER A 87 1.85 -37.91 -3.69
C SER A 87 0.62 -38.82 -3.69
N LYS A 88 -0.33 -38.63 -4.61
CA LYS A 88 -1.54 -39.46 -4.73
C LYS A 88 -1.38 -40.66 -5.67
N GLY A 89 -0.38 -40.63 -6.55
CA GLY A 89 -0.09 -41.71 -7.50
C GLY A 89 0.84 -42.81 -6.97
N ALA A 90 1.33 -42.68 -5.74
CA ALA A 90 2.33 -43.58 -5.14
C ALA A 90 1.75 -44.73 -4.28
N SER A 91 0.45 -45.03 -4.39
CA SER A 91 -0.23 -46.14 -3.68
C SER A 91 -0.54 -47.32 -4.59
#